data_AF-R6EEU8-F1
#
_entry.id   AF-R6EEU8-F1
#
_cell.length_a   1.000
_cell.length_b   1.000
_cell.length_c   1.000
_cell.angle_alpha   90.00
_cell.angle_beta   90.00
_cell.angle_gamma   90.00
#
_symmetry.space_group_name_H-M   'P 1'
#
loop_
_entity.id
_entity.type
_entity.pdbx_description
1 polymer ?
#
loop_
_entity_poly.entity_id
_entity_poly.type
_entity_poly.pdbx_seq_one_letter_code
_entity_poly.pdbx_strand_id
1 'polypeptide(L)' 'MNEEHSMKTIDDRGNERIPFDTRKSFEKVLKRGIYKQLYDKKMISDSQLNILLQNEVM' A
#
# COMPACT_ATOMS: atom_id res chain seq x y z
N MET A 1 -3.81 9.37 -31.46
CA MET A 1 -4.38 8.59 -30.35
C MET A 1 -3.40 7.46 -30.12
N ASN A 2 -2.51 7.59 -29.13
CA ASN A 2 -1.55 6.54 -28.82
C ASN A 2 -2.16 5.70 -27.71
N GLU A 3 -2.69 4.54 -28.09
CA GLU A 3 -3.11 3.51 -27.17
C GLU A 3 -1.87 3.04 -26.39
N GLU A 4 -1.71 3.52 -25.17
CA GLU A 4 -0.78 2.94 -24.20
C GLU A 4 -1.29 1.52 -23.90
N HIS A 5 -0.80 0.55 -24.68
CA HIS A 5 -0.88 -0.85 -24.32
C HIS A 5 -0.09 -1.03 -23.02
N SER A 6 -0.80 -0.94 -21.89
CA SER A 6 -0.32 -1.42 -20.60
C SER A 6 0.02 -2.90 -20.77
N MET A 7 1.32 -3.18 -20.87
CA MET A 7 1.85 -4.51 -21.14
C MET A 7 1.49 -5.39 -19.94
N LYS A 8 0.44 -6.20 -20.11
CA LYS A 8 -0.07 -7.08 -19.06
C LYS A 8 1.04 -8.06 -18.66
N THR A 9 1.58 -7.90 -17.45
CA THR A 9 2.60 -8.82 -16.93
C THR A 9 1.87 -10.01 -16.35
N ILE A 10 2.14 -11.22 -16.84
CA ILE A 10 1.47 -12.45 -16.40
C ILE A 10 2.39 -13.16 -15.39
N ASP A 11 1.83 -13.72 -14.30
CA ASP A 11 2.58 -14.53 -13.35
C ASP A 11 2.79 -15.97 -13.85
N ASP A 12 3.62 -16.75 -13.14
CA ASP A 12 3.96 -18.13 -13.54
C ASP A 12 2.74 -19.08 -13.53
N ARG A 13 1.58 -18.60 -13.04
CA ARG A 13 0.30 -19.31 -12.99
C ARG A 13 -0.70 -18.82 -14.05
N GLY A 14 -0.30 -17.92 -14.93
CA GLY A 14 -1.15 -17.39 -16.00
C GLY A 14 -2.06 -16.24 -15.58
N ASN A 15 -1.90 -15.68 -14.37
CA ASN A 15 -2.74 -14.57 -13.90
C ASN A 15 -2.15 -13.21 -14.26
N GLU A 16 -3.01 -12.23 -14.51
CA GLU A 16 -2.60 -10.83 -14.62
C GLU A 16 -1.97 -10.38 -13.30
N ARG A 17 -0.72 -9.93 -13.35
CA ARG A 17 -0.05 -9.31 -12.20
C ARG A 17 -0.62 -7.92 -11.99
N ILE A 18 -0.87 -7.62 -10.72
CA ILE A 18 -1.21 -6.27 -10.28
C ILE A 18 -0.02 -5.36 -10.61
N PRO A 19 -0.25 -4.21 -11.30
CA PRO A 19 0.81 -3.25 -11.59
C PRO A 19 1.53 -2.82 -10.31
N PHE A 20 2.84 -2.58 -10.42
CA PHE A 20 3.67 -2.23 -9.28
C PHE A 20 3.11 -1.03 -8.49
N ASP A 21 2.69 0.02 -9.19
CA ASP A 21 2.16 1.24 -8.57
C ASP A 21 0.82 0.99 -7.87
N THR A 22 -0.04 0.15 -8.45
CA THR A 22 -1.30 -0.27 -7.82
C THR A 22 -1.02 -1.05 -6.53
N ARG A 23 -0.10 -2.00 -6.57
CA ARG A 23 0.31 -2.77 -5.38
C ARG A 23 0.90 -1.85 -4.30
N LYS A 24 1.81 -0.96 -4.68
CA LYS A 24 2.46 -0.01 -3.76
C LYS A 24 1.44 0.93 -3.11
N SER A 25 0.48 1.43 -3.89
CA SER A 25 -0.61 2.27 -3.38
C SER A 25 -1.49 1.51 -2.38
N PHE A 26 -1.86 0.27 -2.72
CA PHE A 26 -2.63 -0.59 -1.83
C PHE A 26 -1.90 -0.89 -0.52
N GLU A 27 -0.62 -1.27 -0.59
CA GLU A 27 0.22 -1.51 0.59
C GLU A 27 0.27 -0.29 1.52
N LYS A 28 0.43 0.91 0.96
CA LYS A 28 0.45 2.17 1.73
C LYS A 28 -0.88 2.43 2.45
N VAL A 29 -2.01 2.22 1.78
CA VAL A 29 -3.34 2.37 2.40
C VAL A 29 -3.56 1.33 3.49
N LEU A 30 -3.21 0.07 3.24
CA LEU A 30 -3.38 -1.03 4.18
C LEU A 30 -2.58 -0.78 5.48
N LYS A 31 -1.30 -0.43 5.36
CA LYS A 31 -0.45 -0.11 6.52
C LYS A 31 -1.03 1.02 7.38
N ARG A 32 -1.48 2.11 6.75
CA ARG A 32 -2.12 3.23 7.46
C ARG A 32 -3.37 2.77 8.23
N GLY A 33 -4.17 1.88 7.64
CA GLY A 33 -5.32 1.27 8.30
C GLY A 33 -4.91 0.47 9.54
N ILE A 34 -3.87 -0.37 9.42
CA ILE A 34 -3.33 -1.16 10.53
C ILE A 34 -2.82 -0.26 11.66
N TYR A 35 -2.06 0.78 11.35
CA TYR A 35 -1.54 1.69 12.38
C TYR A 35 -2.65 2.39 13.17
N LYS A 36 -3.72 2.83 12.48
CA LYS A 36 -4.91 3.39 13.15
C LYS A 36 -5.61 2.37 14.05
N GLN A 37 -5.77 1.13 13.60
CA GLN A 37 -6.38 0.08 14.42
C GLN A 37 -5.55 -0.25 15.66
N LEU A 38 -4.21 -0.26 15.54
CA LEU A 38 -3.32 -0.46 16.69
C LEU A 38 -3.48 0.68 17.70
N TYR A 39 -3.61 1.91 17.21
CA TYR A 39 -3.87 3.08 18.04
C TYR A 39 -5.22 2.99 18.77
N ASP A 40 -6.30 2.66 18.05
CA ASP A 40 -7.64 2.53 18.63
C ASP A 40 -7.70 1.44 19.72
N LYS A 41 -6.89 0.39 19.56
CA LYS A 41 -6.72 -0.69 20.56
C LYS A 41 -5.76 -0.33 21.69
N LYS A 42 -5.25 0.90 21.74
CA LYS A 42 -4.26 1.40 22.72
C LYS A 42 -2.98 0.57 22.76
N MET A 43 -2.60 -0.03 21.63
CA MET A 43 -1.36 -0.81 21.50
C MET A 43 -0.15 0.05 21.15
N ILE A 44 -0.39 1.26 20.63
CA ILE A 44 0.63 2.27 20.34
C ILE A 44 0.17 3.64 20.83
N SER A 45 1.11 4.52 21.15
CA SER A 45 0.85 5.92 21.53
C SER A 45 0.61 6.82 20.32
N ASP A 46 0.05 8.01 20.55
CA ASP A 46 -0.06 9.09 19.55
C ASP A 46 1.29 9.39 18.87
N SER A 47 2.37 9.45 19.66
CA SER A 47 3.72 9.72 19.14
C SER A 47 4.21 8.60 18.21
N GLN A 48 3.96 7.34 18.56
CA GLN A 48 4.31 6.19 17.72
C GLN A 48 3.46 6.16 16.44
N LEU A 49 2.16 6.45 16.53
CA LEU A 49 1.30 6.58 15.36
C LEU A 49 1.80 7.67 14.41
N ASN A 50 2.17 8.84 14.93
CA ASN A 50 2.66 9.95 14.11
C ASN A 50 3.95 9.57 13.34
N ILE A 51 4.90 8.91 14.01
CA ILE A 51 6.14 8.42 13.37
C ILE A 51 5.81 7.44 12.23
N LEU A 52 4.91 6.48 12.47
CA LEU A 52 4.52 5.47 11.49
C LEU A 52 3.82 6.08 10.27
N LEU A 53 3.01 7.13 10.46
CA LEU A 53 2.34 7.82 9.36
C LEU A 53 3.29 8.70 8.54
N GLN A 54 4.31 9.30 9.17
CA GLN A 54 5.32 10.13 8.49
C GLN A 54 6.30 9.28 7.65
N ASN A 55 6.69 8.10 8.12
CA ASN A 55 7.59 7.21 7.39
C ASN A 55 6.99 6.67 6.07
N GLU A 56 5.67 6.68 5.93
CA GLU A 56 4.99 6.26 4.68
C GLU A 56 4.82 7.43 3.68
N VAL A 57 5.28 8.65 4.00
CA VAL A 57 5.26 9.81 3.11
C VAL A 57 6.56 9.96 2.31
N MET A 58 7.68 9.42 2.80
CA MET A 58 8.93 9.25 2.04
C MET A 58 8.93 7.96 1.22
#